data_AF-A0A8D0V0A9-F1
#
_entry.id   AF-A0A8D0V0A9-F1
#
_cell.length_a   1.000
_cell.length_b   1.000
_cell.length_c   1.000
_cell.angle_alpha   90.00
_cell.angle_beta   90.00
_cell.angle_gamma   90.00
#
_symmetry.space_group_name_H-M   'P 1'
#
loop_
_entity.id
_entity.type
_entity.pdbx_description
1 polymer ?
#
loop_
_entity_poly.entity_id
_entity_poly.type
_entity_poly.pdbx_seq_one_letter_code
_entity_poly.pdbx_strand_id
1 'polypeptide(L)'
;MEPPSAPGHRGHVPWHRLLLAVSLLTFWNLPTTAQITVESVTFNAVEGRNILLLVHNATENVLSYHWYRGDTAEENQLIASHAVDFQLTIRGPAHSGREIIYPNGSLLFQNVTLRDSGNYTLMVTKNDRQKEIVTGQLRVFCDQGSAPRATSGQGWSLVLHLRFGMKSKVSQVPRPLASCCGD
;
A
#
# COMPACT_ATOMS: atom_id res chain seq x y z
N MET A 1 -76.09 -33.63 14.07
CA MET A 1 -75.04 -33.00 13.24
C MET A 1 -74.21 -32.12 14.16
N GLU A 2 -72.92 -32.41 14.24
CA GLU A 2 -71.88 -31.66 14.96
C GLU A 2 -71.45 -30.41 14.13
N PRO A 3 -70.86 -29.37 14.75
CA PRO A 3 -69.39 -29.30 14.72
C PRO A 3 -68.74 -29.01 16.09
N PRO A 4 -67.44 -29.34 16.26
CA PRO A 4 -66.77 -29.40 17.55
C PRO A 4 -65.98 -28.13 17.92
N SER A 5 -65.75 -28.01 19.23
CA SER A 5 -64.88 -27.03 19.90
C SER A 5 -63.46 -26.98 19.32
N ALA A 6 -62.91 -25.77 19.15
CA ALA A 6 -61.48 -25.55 18.93
C ALA A 6 -60.81 -25.04 20.21
N PRO A 7 -59.77 -25.71 20.74
CA PRO A 7 -58.92 -25.15 21.77
C PRO A 7 -57.76 -24.37 21.13
N GLY A 8 -57.57 -23.13 21.56
CA GLY A 8 -56.40 -22.31 21.19
C GLY A 8 -55.15 -22.80 21.92
N HIS A 9 -54.34 -23.65 21.28
CA HIS A 9 -53.03 -24.02 21.79
C HIS A 9 -52.02 -22.89 21.54
N ARG A 10 -51.89 -21.97 22.51
CA ARG A 10 -50.78 -21.02 22.56
C ARG A 10 -49.52 -21.76 23.03
N GLY A 11 -48.73 -22.24 22.08
CA GLY A 11 -47.44 -22.86 22.35
C GLY A 11 -46.48 -21.85 22.98
N HIS A 12 -46.22 -21.98 24.27
CA HIS A 12 -45.13 -21.27 24.94
C HIS A 12 -43.80 -21.80 24.42
N VAL A 13 -43.17 -21.05 23.52
CA VAL A 13 -41.80 -21.35 23.09
C VAL A 13 -40.89 -21.22 24.32
N PRO A 14 -40.11 -22.25 24.68
CA PRO A 14 -39.26 -22.20 25.86
C PRO A 14 -38.27 -21.05 25.74
N TRP A 15 -38.31 -20.11 26.68
CA TRP A 15 -37.49 -18.90 26.67
C TRP A 15 -35.99 -19.22 26.51
N HIS A 16 -35.53 -20.35 27.04
CA HIS A 16 -34.16 -20.83 26.87
C HIS A 16 -33.77 -21.09 25.41
N ARG A 17 -34.69 -21.61 24.57
CA ARG A 17 -34.42 -21.75 23.12
C ARG A 17 -34.32 -20.41 22.44
N LEU A 18 -35.12 -19.44 22.88
CA LEU A 18 -35.10 -18.09 22.33
C LEU A 18 -33.81 -17.35 22.73
N LEU A 19 -33.37 -17.50 23.99
CA LEU A 19 -32.09 -16.98 24.48
C LEU A 19 -30.89 -17.64 23.78
N LEU A 20 -30.92 -18.97 23.58
CA LEU A 20 -29.88 -19.67 22.81
C LEU A 20 -29.85 -19.21 21.36
N ALA A 21 -31.01 -19.01 20.73
CA ALA A 21 -31.10 -18.46 19.38
C ALA A 21 -30.53 -17.04 19.32
N VAL A 22 -30.91 -16.16 20.25
CA VAL A 22 -30.39 -14.78 20.33
C VAL A 22 -28.88 -14.78 20.58
N SER A 23 -28.35 -15.66 21.44
CA SER A 23 -26.92 -15.78 21.70
C SER A 23 -26.14 -16.33 20.51
N LEU A 24 -26.69 -17.29 19.75
CA LEU A 24 -26.07 -17.75 18.50
C LEU A 24 -26.10 -16.65 17.44
N LEU A 25 -27.21 -15.89 17.35
CA LEU A 25 -27.31 -14.75 16.46
C LEU A 25 -26.27 -13.68 16.81
N THR A 26 -26.09 -13.32 18.09
CA THR A 26 -25.09 -12.31 18.47
C THR A 26 -23.66 -12.80 18.24
N PHE A 27 -23.38 -14.09 18.45
CA PHE A 27 -22.09 -14.69 18.17
C PHE A 27 -21.76 -14.72 16.66
N TRP A 28 -22.75 -14.99 15.81
CA TRP A 28 -22.60 -14.95 14.34
C TRP A 28 -22.57 -13.54 13.76
N ASN A 29 -23.07 -12.54 14.49
CA ASN A 29 -23.04 -11.13 14.08
C ASN A 29 -21.83 -10.37 14.65
N LEU A 30 -20.89 -11.01 15.34
CA LEU A 30 -19.64 -10.35 15.68
C LEU A 30 -18.94 -9.98 14.36
N PRO A 31 -18.79 -8.68 14.04
CA PRO A 31 -18.01 -8.29 12.89
C PRO A 31 -16.61 -8.83 13.15
N THR A 32 -16.17 -9.79 12.33
CA THR A 32 -14.76 -10.15 12.29
C THR A 32 -14.06 -8.90 11.80
N THR A 33 -13.56 -8.08 12.71
CA THR A 33 -12.63 -7.00 12.40
C THR A 33 -11.35 -7.67 11.90
N ALA A 34 -11.38 -8.11 10.65
CA ALA A 34 -10.19 -8.34 9.88
C ALA A 34 -9.50 -6.98 9.82
N GLN A 35 -8.45 -6.83 10.63
CA GLN A 35 -7.56 -5.69 10.53
C GLN A 35 -7.14 -5.62 9.06
N ILE A 36 -7.58 -4.59 8.34
CA ILE A 36 -7.11 -4.32 6.98
C ILE A 36 -5.67 -3.91 7.16
N THR A 37 -4.76 -4.87 7.02
CA THR A 37 -3.36 -4.58 6.79
C THR A 37 -3.25 -4.15 5.34
N VAL A 38 -3.27 -2.85 5.10
CA VAL A 38 -2.88 -2.29 3.81
C VAL A 38 -1.44 -2.77 3.59
N GLU A 39 -1.24 -3.72 2.68
CA GLU A 39 0.09 -4.17 2.28
C GLU A 39 0.79 -2.98 1.63
N SER A 40 1.61 -2.27 2.41
CA SER A 40 2.47 -1.22 1.89
C SER A 40 3.46 -1.86 0.92
N VAL A 41 3.52 -1.32 -0.29
CA VAL A 41 4.42 -1.83 -1.33
C VAL A 41 5.85 -1.59 -0.88
N THR A 42 6.65 -2.64 -0.71
CA THR A 42 8.04 -2.49 -0.23
C THR A 42 9.03 -2.46 -1.40
N PHE A 43 9.81 -1.38 -1.50
CA PHE A 43 10.91 -1.19 -2.43
C PHE A 43 12.23 -1.50 -1.74
N ASN A 44 13.07 -2.37 -2.32
CA ASN A 44 14.38 -2.70 -1.77
C ASN A 44 15.48 -2.14 -2.67
N ALA A 45 16.43 -1.42 -2.09
CA ALA A 45 17.58 -0.86 -2.80
C ALA A 45 18.87 -1.11 -2.03
N VAL A 46 19.99 -1.11 -2.75
CA VAL A 46 21.32 -1.07 -2.15
C VAL A 46 21.79 0.39 -2.14
N GLU A 47 22.44 0.80 -1.07
CA GLU A 47 23.04 2.13 -0.94
C GLU A 47 23.96 2.44 -2.13
N GLY A 48 23.93 3.69 -2.59
CA GLY A 48 24.66 4.15 -3.75
C GLY A 48 24.07 3.74 -5.11
N ARG A 49 22.97 2.98 -5.15
CA ARG A 49 22.28 2.59 -6.39
C ARG A 49 21.09 3.49 -6.70
N ASN A 50 20.63 3.42 -7.95
CA ASN A 50 19.38 4.06 -8.36
C ASN A 50 18.22 3.08 -8.18
N ILE A 51 17.07 3.56 -7.74
CA ILE A 51 15.83 2.79 -7.69
C ILE A 51 14.69 3.55 -8.35
N LEU A 52 13.81 2.83 -9.04
CA LEU A 52 12.61 3.37 -9.66
C LEU A 52 11.38 2.90 -8.89
N LEU A 53 10.64 3.84 -8.30
CA LEU A 53 9.34 3.62 -7.69
C LEU A 53 8.31 3.67 -8.82
N LEU A 54 7.98 2.50 -9.36
CA LEU A 54 7.20 2.38 -10.58
C LEU A 54 5.70 2.50 -10.28
N VAL A 55 5.04 3.37 -11.03
CA VAL A 55 3.58 3.52 -11.00
C VAL A 55 2.97 2.69 -12.11
N HIS A 56 2.01 1.85 -11.78
CA HIS A 56 1.23 1.07 -12.74
C HIS A 56 -0.23 1.48 -12.67
N ASN A 57 -0.97 1.31 -13.77
CA ASN A 57 -2.39 1.64 -13.85
C ASN A 57 -2.71 3.14 -13.66
N ALA A 58 -1.85 4.03 -14.16
CA ALA A 58 -2.29 5.39 -14.42
C ALA A 58 -3.41 5.34 -15.47
N THR A 59 -4.66 5.38 -15.01
CA THR A 59 -5.84 5.47 -15.88
C THR A 59 -5.66 6.60 -16.89
N GLU A 60 -6.26 6.52 -18.07
CA GLU A 60 -6.16 7.53 -19.15
C GLU A 60 -6.64 8.95 -18.77
N ASN A 61 -7.00 9.20 -17.51
CA ASN A 61 -7.61 10.43 -17.00
C ASN A 61 -6.88 10.99 -15.76
N VAL A 62 -5.55 11.17 -15.82
CA VAL A 62 -4.77 11.77 -14.73
C VAL A 62 -4.44 13.24 -15.02
N LEU A 63 -4.78 14.13 -14.08
CA LEU A 63 -4.38 15.55 -14.11
C LEU A 63 -2.96 15.75 -13.58
N SER A 64 -2.63 15.09 -12.47
CA SER A 64 -1.32 15.27 -11.83
C SER A 64 -0.92 14.13 -10.90
N TYR A 65 0.39 14.00 -10.75
CA TYR A 65 1.05 13.14 -9.77
C TYR A 65 1.76 13.99 -8.73
N HIS A 66 1.69 13.56 -7.47
CA HIS A 66 2.40 14.20 -6.36
C HIS A 66 3.06 13.13 -5.50
N TRP A 67 4.37 13.22 -5.34
CA TRP A 67 5.14 12.35 -4.48
C TRP A 67 5.49 13.06 -3.19
N TYR A 68 5.25 12.39 -2.07
CA TYR A 68 5.51 12.86 -0.72
C TYR A 68 6.44 11.90 0.00
N ARG A 69 7.23 12.46 0.91
CA ARG A 69 7.96 11.68 1.90
C ARG A 69 7.05 11.36 3.10
N GLY A 70 7.10 10.13 3.59
CA GLY A 70 6.28 9.67 4.71
C GLY A 70 4.92 9.10 4.29
N ASP A 71 4.04 8.99 5.28
CA ASP A 71 2.74 8.30 5.20
C ASP A 71 1.58 9.20 4.77
N THR A 72 1.81 10.52 4.73
CA THR A 72 0.77 11.53 4.51
C THR A 72 1.12 12.43 3.34
N ALA A 73 0.08 12.93 2.65
CA ALA A 73 0.21 13.89 1.56
C ALA A 73 0.29 15.33 2.09
N GLU A 74 1.30 15.62 2.90
CA GLU A 74 1.54 16.95 3.49
C GLU A 74 2.48 17.80 2.62
N GLU A 75 2.18 19.09 2.48
CA GLU A 75 2.91 19.99 1.55
C GLU A 75 4.40 20.15 1.91
N ASN A 76 4.73 20.16 3.20
CA ASN A 76 6.12 20.20 3.69
C ASN A 76 6.90 18.92 3.34
N GLN A 77 6.22 17.81 3.05
CA GLN A 77 6.80 16.54 2.65
C GLN A 77 6.80 16.34 1.13
N LEU A 78 6.30 17.31 0.34
CA LEU A 78 6.27 17.19 -1.10
C LEU A 78 7.70 17.07 -1.66
N ILE A 79 7.95 15.99 -2.39
CA ILE A 79 9.19 15.74 -3.11
C ILE A 79 9.09 16.38 -4.50
N ALA A 80 8.07 16.00 -5.26
CA ALA A 80 7.85 16.54 -6.60
C ALA A 80 6.38 16.38 -7.01
N SER A 81 5.91 17.29 -7.85
CA SER A 81 4.64 17.19 -8.54
C SER A 81 4.83 17.27 -10.05
N HIS A 82 3.97 16.58 -10.79
CA HIS A 82 3.94 16.61 -12.25
C HIS A 82 2.51 16.80 -12.73
N ALA A 83 2.25 17.92 -13.42
CA ALA A 83 0.99 18.19 -14.10
C ALA A 83 1.06 17.64 -15.54
N VAL A 84 0.16 16.70 -15.86
CA VAL A 84 0.22 15.94 -17.11
C VAL A 84 -0.08 16.82 -18.33
N ASP A 85 -1.16 17.60 -18.28
CA ASP A 85 -1.60 18.45 -19.40
C ASP A 85 -0.56 19.50 -19.80
N PHE A 86 0.15 20.05 -18.82
CA PHE A 86 1.15 21.09 -19.02
C PHE A 86 2.58 20.54 -19.12
N GLN A 87 2.76 19.23 -18.92
CA GLN A 87 4.07 18.58 -18.78
C GLN A 87 5.01 19.30 -17.80
N LEU A 88 4.41 19.92 -16.77
CA LEU A 88 5.11 20.79 -15.84
C LEU A 88 5.46 20.00 -14.59
N THR A 89 6.75 20.01 -14.24
CA THR A 89 7.25 19.43 -12.99
C THR A 89 7.65 20.52 -12.02
N ILE A 90 7.18 20.43 -10.79
CA ILE A 90 7.55 21.32 -9.69
C ILE A 90 8.25 20.49 -8.60
N ARG A 91 9.36 21.02 -8.09
CA ARG A 91 10.12 20.43 -6.98
C ARG A 91 9.54 20.95 -5.67
N GLY A 92 9.25 20.04 -4.73
CA GLY A 92 8.71 20.40 -3.43
C GLY A 92 9.81 20.62 -2.37
N PRO A 93 9.41 20.98 -1.14
CA PRO A 93 10.34 21.27 -0.04
C PRO A 93 11.19 20.07 0.41
N ALA A 94 10.67 18.85 0.26
CA ALA A 94 11.36 17.62 0.64
C ALA A 94 12.26 17.04 -0.46
N HIS A 95 12.38 17.74 -1.60
CA HIS A 95 13.24 17.32 -2.70
C HIS A 95 14.72 17.41 -2.31
N SER A 96 15.47 16.31 -2.46
CA SER A 96 16.91 16.27 -2.17
C SER A 96 17.80 16.60 -3.37
N GLY A 97 17.21 16.84 -4.54
CA GLY A 97 17.93 17.07 -5.80
C GLY A 97 18.33 15.78 -6.52
N ARG A 98 18.02 14.61 -5.94
CA ARG A 98 18.32 13.27 -6.50
C ARG A 98 17.10 12.57 -7.08
N GLU A 99 15.90 13.10 -6.82
CA GLU A 99 14.64 12.53 -7.28
C GLU A 99 14.22 13.10 -8.64
N ILE A 100 13.78 12.24 -9.55
CA ILE A 100 13.27 12.65 -10.86
C ILE A 100 11.90 11.99 -11.06
N ILE A 101 10.87 12.81 -11.23
CA ILE A 101 9.53 12.33 -11.57
C ILE A 101 9.40 12.20 -13.09
N TYR A 102 8.96 11.04 -13.54
CA TYR A 102 8.67 10.77 -14.95
C TYR A 102 7.21 11.13 -15.29
N PRO A 103 6.91 11.39 -16.58
CA PRO A 103 5.55 11.73 -17.01
C PRO A 103 4.48 10.68 -16.68
N ASN A 104 4.89 9.42 -16.53
CA ASN A 104 4.01 8.33 -16.10
C ASN A 104 3.76 8.28 -14.58
N GLY A 105 4.22 9.29 -13.84
CA GLY A 105 4.12 9.38 -12.39
C GLY A 105 5.16 8.58 -11.61
N SER A 106 6.05 7.82 -12.27
CA SER A 106 7.09 7.05 -11.57
C SER A 106 8.19 7.97 -11.04
N LEU A 107 8.75 7.63 -9.88
CA LEU A 107 9.82 8.41 -9.24
C LEU A 107 11.14 7.65 -9.30
N LEU A 108 12.13 8.18 -10.02
CA LEU A 108 13.50 7.72 -9.95
C LEU A 108 14.17 8.37 -8.74
N PHE A 109 14.78 7.57 -7.89
CA PHE A 109 15.64 8.03 -6.82
C PHE A 109 17.09 7.63 -7.14
N GLN A 110 17.94 8.62 -7.36
CA GLN A 110 19.35 8.40 -7.68
C GLN A 110 20.21 8.25 -6.43
N ASN A 111 21.20 7.36 -6.48
CA ASN A 111 22.21 7.13 -5.44
C ASN A 111 21.59 7.15 -4.03
N VAL A 112 20.68 6.21 -3.77
CA VAL A 112 19.97 6.15 -2.49
C VAL A 112 20.94 5.90 -1.34
N THR A 113 20.61 6.43 -0.17
CA THR A 113 21.38 6.28 1.08
C THR A 113 20.54 5.57 2.11
N LEU A 114 21.14 5.07 3.18
CA LEU A 114 20.40 4.47 4.29
C LEU A 114 19.33 5.42 4.87
N ARG A 115 19.58 6.74 4.83
CA ARG A 115 18.66 7.80 5.29
C ARG A 115 17.44 7.99 4.41
N ASP A 116 17.46 7.45 3.20
CA ASP A 116 16.32 7.48 2.28
C ASP A 116 15.33 6.34 2.56
N SER A 117 15.66 5.42 3.48
CA SER A 117 14.70 4.43 3.94
C SER A 117 13.52 5.11 4.64
N GLY A 118 12.31 4.63 4.36
CA GLY A 118 11.08 5.20 4.92
C GLY A 118 9.90 5.02 3.99
N ASN A 119 8.77 5.56 4.40
CA ASN A 119 7.56 5.51 3.60
C ASN A 119 7.55 6.66 2.59
N TYR A 120 6.92 6.42 1.44
CA TYR A 120 6.75 7.35 0.34
C TYR A 120 5.32 7.23 -0.13
N THR A 121 4.65 8.36 -0.28
CA THR A 121 3.23 8.43 -0.64
C THR A 121 3.07 9.08 -2.00
N LEU A 122 2.36 8.40 -2.89
CA LEU A 122 1.93 8.92 -4.18
C LEU A 122 0.46 9.31 -4.10
N MET A 123 0.15 10.55 -4.45
CA MET A 123 -1.21 11.00 -4.73
C MET A 123 -1.38 11.23 -6.23
N VAL A 124 -2.37 10.56 -6.81
CA VAL A 124 -2.80 10.73 -8.20
C VAL A 124 -4.11 11.51 -8.19
N THR A 125 -4.16 12.65 -8.88
CA THR A 125 -5.41 13.39 -9.08
C THR A 125 -5.94 13.12 -10.47
N LYS A 126 -7.18 12.63 -10.56
CA LYS A 126 -7.87 12.33 -11.82
C LYS A 126 -8.60 13.55 -12.39
N ASN A 127 -9.00 13.48 -13.67
CA ASN A 127 -9.73 14.55 -14.37
C ASN A 127 -11.07 14.91 -13.70
N ASP A 128 -11.73 13.94 -13.06
CA ASP A 128 -12.94 14.13 -12.26
C ASP A 128 -12.67 14.68 -10.84
N ARG A 129 -11.42 15.06 -10.56
CA ARG A 129 -10.90 15.56 -9.27
C ARG A 129 -10.87 14.51 -8.15
N GLN A 130 -11.12 13.24 -8.45
CA GLN A 130 -10.88 12.18 -7.48
C GLN A 130 -9.38 12.03 -7.20
N LYS A 131 -9.06 11.70 -5.95
CA LYS A 131 -7.69 11.49 -5.49
C LYS A 131 -7.50 10.03 -5.12
N GLU A 132 -6.49 9.40 -5.67
CA GLU A 132 -6.04 8.07 -5.26
C GLU A 132 -4.70 8.22 -4.56
N ILE A 133 -4.58 7.60 -3.38
CA ILE A 133 -3.39 7.70 -2.54
C ILE A 133 -2.87 6.29 -2.30
N VAL A 134 -1.57 6.10 -2.54
CA VAL A 134 -0.87 4.84 -2.27
C VAL A 134 0.44 5.13 -1.57
N THR A 135 0.70 4.38 -0.51
CA THR A 135 1.94 4.45 0.26
C THR A 135 2.76 3.19 0.04
N GLY A 136 4.05 3.37 -0.20
CA GLY A 136 5.03 2.30 -0.25
C GLY A 136 6.24 2.59 0.62
N GLN A 137 6.92 1.55 1.06
CA GLN A 137 8.08 1.62 1.94
C GLN A 137 9.36 1.37 1.16
N LEU A 138 10.28 2.33 1.13
CA LEU A 138 11.64 2.13 0.65
C LEU A 138 12.54 1.62 1.78
N ARG A 139 13.23 0.52 1.53
CA ARG A 139 14.26 -0.06 2.39
C ARG A 139 15.59 -0.05 1.65
N VAL A 140 16.56 0.64 2.22
CA VAL A 140 17.92 0.70 1.68
C VAL A 140 18.85 -0.14 2.55
N PHE A 141 19.62 -1.00 1.92
CA PHE A 141 20.61 -1.86 2.57
C PHE A 141 22.03 -1.36 2.26
N CYS A 142 22.95 -1.49 3.20
CA CYS A 142 24.36 -1.16 2.98
C CYS A 142 24.92 -1.99 1.81
N ASP A 143 25.77 -1.40 0.98
CA ASP A 143 26.53 -2.16 -0.02
C ASP A 143 27.56 -3.02 0.73
N GLN A 144 27.22 -4.29 0.95
CA GLN A 144 28.17 -5.26 1.49
C GLN A 144 29.20 -5.53 0.41
N GLY A 145 30.27 -4.73 0.40
CA GLY A 145 31.33 -4.78 -0.60
C GLY A 145 31.64 -6.22 -1.01
N SER A 146 31.31 -6.55 -2.25
CA SER A 146 31.53 -7.88 -2.81
C SER A 146 32.99 -8.28 -2.61
N ALA A 147 33.21 -9.46 -2.04
CA ALA A 147 34.47 -10.20 -2.21
C ALA A 147 34.90 -10.18 -3.70
N PRO A 148 36.21 -10.23 -4.02
CA PRO A 148 36.68 -9.88 -5.34
C PRO A 148 36.18 -10.85 -6.42
N ARG A 149 35.28 -10.31 -7.26
CA ARG A 149 35.13 -10.45 -8.71
C ARG A 149 34.81 -11.84 -9.30
N ALA A 150 33.67 -11.89 -10.00
CA ALA A 150 33.59 -12.49 -11.33
C ALA A 150 32.78 -11.56 -12.25
N THR A 151 33.38 -11.23 -13.39
CA THR A 151 32.83 -10.43 -14.50
C THR A 151 31.47 -10.94 -14.99
N SER A 152 30.45 -10.08 -14.96
CA SER A 152 29.52 -9.91 -16.08
C SER A 152 28.77 -8.59 -15.90
N GLY A 153 28.75 -7.77 -16.94
CA GLY A 153 28.08 -6.47 -16.92
C GLY A 153 26.57 -6.65 -16.94
N GLN A 154 25.93 -6.52 -15.79
CA GLN A 154 24.51 -6.18 -15.68
C GLN A 154 24.33 -5.29 -14.45
N GLY A 155 24.02 -4.01 -14.67
CA GLY A 155 23.59 -3.11 -13.61
C GLY A 155 22.21 -3.55 -13.15
N TRP A 156 22.12 -4.19 -11.98
CA TRP A 156 20.84 -4.59 -11.40
C TRP A 156 20.06 -3.33 -11.01
N SER A 157 19.03 -2.99 -11.81
CA SER A 157 17.99 -2.04 -11.44
C SER A 157 16.79 -2.85 -10.95
N LEU A 158 16.46 -2.72 -9.66
CA LEU A 158 15.30 -3.40 -9.08
C LEU A 158 14.06 -2.52 -9.29
N VAL A 159 13.05 -3.08 -9.94
CA VAL A 159 11.80 -2.39 -10.28
C VAL A 159 10.67 -3.06 -9.50
N LEU A 160 9.98 -2.29 -8.65
CA LEU A 160 8.83 -2.77 -7.88
C LEU A 160 7.59 -1.93 -8.22
N HIS A 161 6.43 -2.58 -8.15
CA HIS A 161 5.19 -2.10 -8.76
C HIS A 161 4.20 -1.56 -7.71
N LEU A 162 3.75 -0.32 -7.86
CA LEU A 162 2.55 0.18 -7.19
C LEU A 162 1.30 -0.30 -7.94
N ARG A 163 0.50 -1.20 -7.34
CA ARG A 163 -0.77 -1.65 -7.92
C ARG A 163 -1.95 -0.88 -7.33
N PHE A 164 -2.69 -0.21 -8.21
CA PHE A 164 -3.98 0.40 -7.89
C PHE A 164 -5.13 -0.57 -8.22
N GLY A 165 -6.08 -0.75 -7.28
CA GLY A 165 -7.41 -1.30 -7.60
C GLY A 165 -7.68 -2.80 -7.48
N MET A 166 -6.98 -3.60 -6.65
CA MET A 166 -7.34 -5.03 -6.45
C MET A 166 -7.77 -5.34 -5.01
N LYS A 167 -8.97 -5.93 -4.85
CA LYS A 167 -9.33 -6.72 -3.66
C LYS A 167 -8.39 -7.94 -3.62
N SER A 168 -7.47 -7.99 -2.65
CA SER A 168 -6.39 -8.98 -2.67
C SER A 168 -6.85 -10.37 -2.17
N LYS A 169 -6.30 -11.39 -2.82
CA LYS A 169 -6.35 -12.80 -2.43
C LYS A 169 -5.00 -13.12 -1.79
N VAL A 170 -5.06 -13.78 -0.64
CA VAL A 170 -3.95 -14.13 0.26
C VAL A 170 -2.81 -14.85 -0.48
N SER A 171 -1.57 -14.42 -0.26
CA SER A 171 -0.38 -15.23 -0.46
C SER A 171 0.48 -15.18 0.81
N GLN A 172 0.90 -16.35 1.28
CA GLN A 172 1.62 -16.54 2.53
C GLN A 172 3.05 -15.96 2.48
N VAL A 173 3.48 -15.38 3.59
CA VAL A 173 4.80 -14.77 3.84
C VAL A 173 5.80 -15.86 4.28
N PRO A 174 7.02 -15.94 3.73
CA PRO A 174 8.10 -16.71 4.33
C PRO A 174 8.76 -15.93 5.48
N ARG A 175 9.18 -16.66 6.53
CA ARG A 175 9.83 -16.14 7.75
C ARG A 175 11.10 -15.33 7.44
N PRO A 176 11.39 -14.26 8.22
CA PRO A 176 12.65 -13.53 8.10
C PRO A 176 13.83 -14.36 8.62
N LEU A 177 14.94 -14.36 7.88
CA LEU A 177 16.26 -14.75 8.36
C LEU A 177 16.88 -13.58 9.15
N ALA A 178 17.68 -13.96 10.13
CA ALA A 178 18.10 -13.16 11.28
C ALA A 178 18.75 -11.82 10.93
N SER A 179 18.43 -10.85 11.80
CA SER A 179 19.19 -9.63 12.06
C SER A 179 20.65 -9.98 12.39
N CYS A 180 21.58 -9.44 11.61
CA CYS A 180 22.98 -9.32 12.02
C CYS A 180 23.43 -7.88 11.78
N CYS A 181 23.40 -7.08 12.85
CA CYS A 181 24.34 -5.98 13.05
C CYS A 181 24.73 -6.02 14.52
N GLY A 182 25.93 -6.55 14.79
CA GLY A 182 26.70 -6.29 15.99
C GLY A 182 27.73 -5.21 15.69
N ASP A 183 27.87 -4.33 16.69
CA ASP A 183 28.84 -3.23 16.91
C ASP A 183 28.93 -2.07 15.90
#